data_AF-A0A959B069-F1
#
_entry.id   AF-A0A959B069-F1
#
_cell.length_a   1.000
_cell.length_b   1.000
_cell.length_c   1.000
_cell.angle_alpha   90.00
_cell.angle_beta   90.00
_cell.angle_gamma   90.00
#
_symmetry.space_group_name_H-M   'P 1'
#
loop_
_entity.id
_entity.type
_entity.pdbx_description
1 polymer ?
#
loop_
_entity_poly.entity_id
_entity_poly.type
_entity_poly.pdbx_seq_one_letter_code
_entity_poly.pdbx_strand_id
1 'polypeptide(L)'
;MLGSFICGTLFSAILMASCGNTDVHERPVTGYVEEEEPPIKFKAFSYIDAQGTGGEAFHFLMPDNWKFSGGITWALDLPAMPATAAFRVYNPNGAEAFEAFANHCYFWTDNQMTLSLNPPGSRYFGMEVRPPATAVDALQLITLAQARGNRPKLQVIHAEALPGLAKAVGAGNLGEGYVQSFADGAKVRITYEEGGILMEEEIYGVVEGMYFPIQSMYGTSTNVIWYMDYLFSFKARQGELEKHA
;
A
#
# COMPACT_ATOMS: atom_id res chain seq x y z
N MET A 1 21.88 9.70 1.84
CA MET A 1 21.07 10.32 0.78
C MET A 1 19.85 9.40 0.54
N LEU A 2 18.98 9.26 1.55
CA LEU A 2 18.07 8.09 1.71
C LEU A 2 16.66 8.47 2.22
N GLY A 3 16.22 9.72 2.03
CA GLY A 3 15.02 10.26 2.67
C GLY A 3 14.00 10.90 1.75
N SER A 4 14.02 10.67 0.43
CA SER A 4 13.26 11.51 -0.51
C SER A 4 12.19 10.80 -1.35
N PHE A 5 11.87 9.52 -1.12
CA PHE A 5 11.03 8.76 -2.06
C PHE A 5 9.61 8.41 -1.61
N ILE A 6 9.20 8.69 -0.37
CA ILE A 6 7.97 8.06 0.16
C ILE A 6 6.67 8.83 -0.13
N CYS A 7 6.68 10.13 -0.45
CA CYS A 7 5.42 10.90 -0.44
C CYS A 7 4.89 11.40 -1.80
N GLY A 8 5.75 11.74 -2.76
CA GLY A 8 5.30 12.47 -3.97
C GLY A 8 4.51 11.62 -4.98
N THR A 9 4.77 10.32 -5.04
CA THR A 9 4.27 9.44 -6.12
C THR A 9 2.95 8.73 -5.83
N LEU A 10 2.47 8.70 -4.57
CA LEU A 10 1.21 8.03 -4.24
C LEU A 10 -0.01 8.70 -4.90
N PHE A 11 -0.02 10.03 -5.00
CA PHE A 11 -1.21 10.78 -5.44
C PHE A 11 -1.41 10.84 -6.96
N SER A 12 -0.33 10.83 -7.76
CA SER A 12 -0.47 10.80 -9.23
C SER A 12 -0.98 9.46 -9.76
N ALA A 13 -0.74 8.35 -9.04
CA ALA A 13 -1.22 7.03 -9.45
C ALA A 13 -2.73 6.83 -9.21
N ILE A 14 -3.31 7.49 -8.20
CA ILE A 14 -4.73 7.36 -7.82
C ILE A 14 -5.67 7.87 -8.93
N LEU A 15 -5.23 8.83 -9.75
CA LEU A 15 -6.04 9.36 -10.86
C LEU A 15 -6.02 8.51 -12.14
N MET A 16 -5.05 7.61 -12.33
CA MET A 16 -4.94 6.84 -13.59
C MET A 16 -5.64 5.48 -13.57
N ALA A 17 -5.92 4.90 -12.40
CA ALA A 17 -6.50 3.56 -12.30
C ALA A 17 -8.03 3.51 -12.52
N SER A 18 -8.71 4.66 -12.53
CA SER A 18 -10.18 4.76 -12.70
C SER A 18 -10.62 4.95 -14.17
N CYS A 19 -9.77 5.46 -15.05
CA CYS A 19 -10.13 5.64 -16.47
C CYS A 19 -9.77 4.40 -17.31
N GLY A 20 -10.70 3.44 -17.42
CA GLY A 20 -10.55 2.27 -18.28
C GLY A 20 -11.85 1.81 -18.95
N ASN A 21 -12.06 2.27 -20.19
CA ASN A 21 -12.95 1.74 -21.24
C ASN A 21 -14.48 1.79 -21.06
N THR A 22 -15.13 2.66 -21.85
CA THR A 22 -16.51 2.49 -22.30
C THR A 22 -16.60 2.64 -23.82
N ASP A 23 -16.83 1.54 -24.53
CA ASP A 23 -17.25 1.52 -25.92
C ASP A 23 -18.68 2.07 -26.04
N VAL A 24 -18.87 3.05 -26.91
CA VAL A 24 -20.13 3.78 -27.08
C VAL A 24 -21.01 3.07 -28.11
N HIS A 25 -22.12 2.49 -27.67
CA HIS A 25 -23.25 2.15 -28.52
C HIS A 25 -24.36 3.19 -28.31
N GLU A 26 -24.53 4.10 -29.27
CA GLU A 26 -25.57 5.13 -29.24
C GLU A 26 -26.97 4.52 -29.40
N ARG A 27 -27.85 4.80 -28.43
CA ARG A 27 -29.30 4.81 -28.60
C ARG A 27 -29.86 6.14 -28.11
N PRO A 28 -30.91 6.69 -28.72
CA PRO A 28 -31.40 8.02 -28.37
C PRO A 28 -32.17 7.97 -27.04
N VAL A 29 -31.77 8.82 -26.08
CA VAL A 29 -32.39 8.92 -24.76
C VAL A 29 -33.33 10.13 -24.69
N THR A 30 -34.60 9.83 -24.42
CA THR A 30 -35.64 10.79 -24.02
C THR A 30 -35.35 11.35 -22.62
N GLY A 31 -35.66 12.63 -22.41
CA GLY A 31 -35.25 13.45 -21.27
C GLY A 31 -35.32 12.83 -19.88
N TYR A 32 -34.17 12.82 -19.21
CA TYR A 32 -34.02 12.71 -17.77
C TYR A 32 -33.56 14.07 -17.25
N VAL A 33 -34.20 14.56 -16.19
CA VAL A 33 -33.65 15.65 -15.38
C VAL A 33 -32.57 15.00 -14.52
N GLU A 34 -31.30 15.22 -14.86
CA GLU A 34 -30.19 14.87 -13.97
C GLU A 34 -30.31 15.75 -12.72
N GLU A 35 -30.60 15.15 -11.57
CA GLU A 35 -30.34 15.79 -10.29
C GLU A 35 -28.82 15.93 -10.19
N GLU A 36 -28.29 17.13 -10.48
CA GLU A 36 -26.87 17.43 -10.26
C GLU A 36 -26.57 17.30 -8.76
N GLU A 37 -25.89 16.22 -8.37
CA GLU A 37 -25.34 16.12 -7.03
C GLU A 37 -24.42 17.33 -6.77
N PRO A 38 -24.53 17.97 -5.60
CA PRO A 38 -23.74 19.15 -5.30
C PRO A 38 -22.24 18.80 -5.41
N PRO A 39 -21.41 19.70 -5.99
CA PRO A 39 -20.01 19.41 -6.24
C PRO A 39 -19.27 19.11 -4.94
N ILE A 40 -18.46 18.06 -4.94
CA ILE A 40 -17.61 17.69 -3.80
C ILE A 40 -16.58 18.80 -3.58
N LYS A 41 -16.54 19.34 -2.35
CA LYS A 41 -15.58 20.36 -1.94
C LYS A 41 -14.37 19.69 -1.28
N PHE A 42 -13.19 20.10 -1.71
CA PHE A 42 -11.93 19.64 -1.14
C PHE A 42 -11.23 20.76 -0.38
N LYS A 43 -10.53 20.40 0.69
CA LYS A 43 -9.58 21.26 1.40
C LYS A 43 -8.18 20.68 1.28
N ALA A 44 -7.18 21.55 1.19
CA ALA A 44 -5.80 21.15 1.36
C ALA A 44 -5.58 20.66 2.80
N PHE A 45 -4.99 19.49 2.95
CA PHE A 45 -4.58 18.92 4.22
C PHE A 45 -3.08 18.66 4.19
N SER A 46 -2.40 19.02 5.26
CA SER A 46 -0.97 18.78 5.47
C SER A 46 -0.76 18.13 6.83
N TYR A 47 0.07 17.10 6.87
CA TYR A 47 0.52 16.48 8.11
C TYR A 47 1.95 16.88 8.44
N ILE A 48 2.16 17.39 9.65
CA ILE A 48 3.47 17.78 10.16
C ILE A 48 4.02 16.64 11.03
N ASP A 49 5.19 16.12 10.69
CA ASP A 49 5.90 15.12 11.48
C ASP A 49 6.54 15.77 12.72
N ALA A 50 5.79 15.78 13.80
CA ALA A 50 6.26 16.30 15.08
C ALA A 50 7.28 15.38 15.79
N GLN A 51 7.43 14.12 15.37
CA GLN A 51 8.27 13.14 16.06
C GLN A 51 9.73 13.18 15.58
N GLY A 52 9.94 13.29 14.26
CA GLY A 52 11.28 13.18 13.68
C GLY A 52 11.81 14.49 13.10
N THR A 53 11.23 14.91 11.99
CA THR A 53 11.78 16.03 11.19
C THR A 53 11.32 17.40 11.65
N GLY A 54 10.16 17.51 12.28
CA GLY A 54 9.49 18.78 12.56
C GLY A 54 8.92 19.48 11.32
N GLY A 55 8.93 18.83 10.15
CA GLY A 55 8.48 19.37 8.87
C GLY A 55 7.22 18.73 8.33
N GLU A 56 6.74 19.19 7.17
CA GLU A 56 5.64 18.54 6.46
C GLU A 56 6.10 17.17 5.94
N ALA A 57 5.37 16.12 6.33
CA ALA A 57 5.63 14.77 5.85
C ALA A 57 4.84 14.44 4.57
N PHE A 58 3.59 14.89 4.52
CA PHE A 58 2.72 14.71 3.36
C PHE A 58 1.59 15.75 3.33
N HIS A 59 1.07 16.01 2.12
CA HIS A 59 -0.12 16.80 1.91
C HIS A 59 -0.98 16.22 0.78
N PHE A 60 -2.27 16.52 0.81
CA PHE A 60 -3.22 16.09 -0.22
C PHE A 60 -4.53 16.88 -0.15
N LEU A 61 -5.41 16.65 -1.13
CA LEU A 61 -6.77 17.17 -1.13
C LEU A 61 -7.71 16.18 -0.42
N MET A 62 -8.32 16.63 0.66
CA MET A 62 -9.29 15.86 1.45
C MET A 62 -10.68 16.47 1.29
N PRO A 63 -11.76 15.68 1.18
CA PRO A 63 -13.11 16.24 1.25
C PRO A 63 -13.30 17.07 2.52
N ASP A 64 -13.98 18.21 2.40
CA ASP A 64 -14.03 19.22 3.46
C ASP A 64 -14.65 18.71 4.77
N ASN A 65 -15.62 17.80 4.65
CA ASN A 65 -16.37 17.16 5.71
C ASN A 65 -15.75 15.85 6.22
N TRP A 66 -14.65 15.37 5.62
CA TRP A 66 -13.95 14.17 6.07
C TRP A 66 -12.99 14.45 7.23
N LYS A 67 -12.73 13.40 8.01
CA LYS A 67 -11.83 13.39 9.15
C LYS A 67 -10.55 12.61 8.84
N PHE A 68 -9.47 13.01 9.48
CA PHE A 68 -8.16 12.37 9.41
C PHE A 68 -7.83 11.71 10.76
N SER A 69 -7.15 10.56 10.73
CA SER A 69 -6.56 9.91 11.90
C SER A 69 -5.31 9.13 11.51
N GLY A 70 -4.26 9.15 12.32
CA GLY A 70 -2.99 8.46 12.06
C GLY A 70 -1.84 9.46 11.93
N GLY A 71 -0.77 9.05 11.26
CA GLY A 71 0.42 9.89 11.12
C GLY A 71 1.67 9.13 10.70
N ILE A 72 2.82 9.61 11.17
CA ILE A 72 4.14 9.02 10.96
C ILE A 72 4.59 8.33 12.25
N THR A 73 5.15 7.13 12.14
CA THR A 73 5.82 6.43 13.23
C THR A 73 7.28 6.25 12.91
N TRP A 74 8.16 6.60 13.84
CA TRP A 74 9.60 6.38 13.72
C TRP A 74 10.04 5.07 14.39
N ALA A 75 10.65 4.18 13.62
CA ALA A 75 11.23 2.91 14.05
C ALA A 75 12.76 2.98 14.01
N LEU A 76 13.38 3.45 15.10
CA LEU A 76 14.82 3.66 15.17
C LEU A 76 15.63 2.34 15.19
N ASP A 77 14.96 1.22 15.48
CA ASP A 77 15.53 -0.14 15.40
C ASP A 77 15.49 -0.73 13.97
N LEU A 78 14.89 -0.02 13.00
CA LEU A 78 14.83 -0.40 11.58
C LEU A 78 15.52 0.67 10.70
N PRO A 79 16.85 0.68 10.60
CA PRO A 79 17.59 1.72 9.87
C PRO A 79 17.27 1.80 8.38
N ALA A 80 16.84 0.68 7.77
CA ALA A 80 16.47 0.61 6.36
C ALA A 80 15.17 1.38 6.05
N MET A 81 14.28 1.52 7.04
CA MET A 81 12.99 2.19 6.90
C MET A 81 12.60 2.82 8.25
N PRO A 82 13.24 3.94 8.63
CA PRO A 82 13.14 4.47 9.98
C PRO A 82 11.85 5.25 10.24
N ALA A 83 11.04 5.52 9.22
CA ALA A 83 9.77 6.23 9.33
C ALA A 83 8.72 5.63 8.39
N THR A 84 7.53 5.35 8.91
CA THR A 84 6.40 4.82 8.15
C THR A 84 5.14 5.66 8.35
N ALA A 85 4.43 5.95 7.26
CA ALA A 85 3.11 6.55 7.33
C ALA A 85 2.03 5.48 7.50
N ALA A 86 1.10 5.70 8.42
CA ALA A 86 -0.11 4.91 8.55
C ALA A 86 -1.25 5.82 8.98
N PHE A 87 -2.26 5.97 8.12
CA PHE A 87 -3.34 6.91 8.36
C PHE A 87 -4.63 6.52 7.63
N ARG A 88 -5.72 7.11 8.09
CA ARG A 88 -7.05 6.96 7.54
C ARG A 88 -7.70 8.33 7.36
N VAL A 89 -8.38 8.47 6.24
CA VAL A 89 -9.22 9.61 5.86
C VAL A 89 -10.62 9.05 5.66
N TYR A 90 -11.61 9.52 6.41
CA TYR A 90 -12.93 8.89 6.43
C TYR A 90 -14.08 9.88 6.53
N ASN A 91 -15.21 9.49 5.94
CA ASN A 91 -16.48 10.19 6.12
C ASN A 91 -17.03 9.90 7.52
N PRO A 92 -17.17 10.90 8.42
CA PRO A 92 -17.70 10.66 9.76
C PRO A 92 -19.19 10.27 9.78
N ASN A 93 -19.91 10.50 8.67
CA ASN A 93 -21.34 10.22 8.54
C ASN A 93 -21.64 9.01 7.64
N GLY A 94 -20.60 8.35 7.13
CA GLY A 94 -20.71 7.26 6.16
C GLY A 94 -19.72 6.14 6.46
N ALA A 95 -19.67 5.16 5.58
CA ALA A 95 -18.76 4.02 5.73
C ALA A 95 -17.48 4.19 4.91
N GLU A 96 -17.43 5.25 4.09
CA GLU A 96 -16.37 5.50 3.13
C GLU A 96 -15.07 5.88 3.83
N ALA A 97 -13.97 5.28 3.38
CA ALA A 97 -12.66 5.65 3.84
C ALA A 97 -11.57 5.34 2.82
N PHE A 98 -10.55 6.16 2.83
CA PHE A 98 -9.22 5.84 2.32
C PHE A 98 -8.31 5.52 3.50
N GLU A 99 -7.50 4.48 3.40
CA GLU A 99 -6.52 4.11 4.42
C GLU A 99 -5.18 3.79 3.78
N ALA A 100 -4.12 4.43 4.24
CA ALA A 100 -2.74 4.08 3.92
C ALA A 100 -2.17 3.24 5.07
N PHE A 101 -1.64 2.07 4.75
CA PHE A 101 -1.05 1.16 5.72
C PHE A 101 0.44 1.44 5.89
N ALA A 102 1.00 1.03 7.04
CA ALA A 102 2.44 1.09 7.24
C ALA A 102 3.14 0.16 6.23
N ASN A 103 4.15 0.69 5.56
CA ASN A 103 5.04 -0.13 4.73
C ASN A 103 5.81 -1.13 5.60
N HIS A 104 6.35 -2.17 4.96
CA HIS A 104 7.15 -3.19 5.61
C HIS A 104 8.48 -3.40 4.91
N CYS A 105 9.51 -3.76 5.68
CA CYS A 105 10.85 -4.06 5.18
C CYS A 105 11.31 -5.42 5.72
N TYR A 106 11.80 -6.26 4.82
CA TYR A 106 12.14 -7.65 5.06
C TYR A 106 13.53 -7.99 4.54
N PHE A 107 14.14 -8.98 5.17
CA PHE A 107 15.42 -9.55 4.76
C PHE A 107 15.28 -11.03 4.39
N TRP A 108 16.01 -11.45 3.36
CA TRP A 108 16.19 -12.85 3.04
C TRP A 108 17.62 -13.14 2.56
N THR A 109 18.04 -14.40 2.65
CA THR A 109 19.33 -14.85 2.13
C THR A 109 19.29 -16.34 1.80
N ASP A 110 20.13 -16.79 0.88
CA ASP A 110 20.40 -18.21 0.63
C ASP A 110 21.45 -18.78 1.60
N ASN A 111 22.11 -17.94 2.40
CA ASN A 111 23.12 -18.34 3.37
C ASN A 111 22.51 -19.10 4.55
N GLN A 112 22.70 -20.42 4.57
CA GLN A 112 22.16 -21.31 5.59
C GLN A 112 22.69 -21.02 6.99
N MET A 113 23.92 -20.52 7.13
CA MET A 113 24.47 -20.13 8.44
C MET A 113 23.71 -18.93 9.00
N THR A 114 23.45 -17.91 8.17
CA THR A 114 22.67 -16.74 8.56
C THR A 114 21.24 -17.14 8.94
N LEU A 115 20.58 -17.98 8.14
CA LEU A 115 19.22 -18.47 8.43
C LEU A 115 19.15 -19.37 9.67
N SER A 116 20.22 -20.10 10.00
CA SER A 116 20.27 -20.91 11.22
C SER A 116 20.35 -20.03 12.47
N LEU A 117 21.06 -18.90 12.40
CA LEU A 117 21.18 -17.93 13.49
C LEU A 117 19.97 -16.98 13.58
N ASN A 118 19.35 -16.67 12.44
CA ASN A 118 18.22 -15.76 12.31
C ASN A 118 17.13 -16.45 11.45
N PRO A 119 16.33 -17.36 12.04
CA PRO A 119 15.32 -18.11 11.31
C PRO A 119 14.16 -17.21 10.81
N PRO A 120 13.33 -17.68 9.85
CA PRO A 120 12.15 -16.95 9.40
C PRO A 120 11.26 -16.48 10.56
N GLY A 121 10.78 -15.23 10.51
CA GLY A 121 10.04 -14.57 11.58
C GLY A 121 10.91 -13.94 12.67
N SER A 122 12.23 -14.17 12.69
CA SER A 122 13.16 -13.42 13.55
C SER A 122 13.54 -12.06 12.92
N ARG A 123 14.47 -11.34 13.54
CA ARG A 123 14.95 -10.04 13.04
C ARG A 123 16.44 -10.09 12.68
N TYR A 124 16.80 -9.48 11.56
CA TYR A 124 18.18 -9.26 11.13
C TYR A 124 18.35 -7.82 10.62
N PHE A 125 19.26 -7.06 11.24
CA PHE A 125 19.39 -5.59 11.03
C PHE A 125 18.06 -4.82 11.15
N GLY A 126 17.21 -5.22 12.10
CA GLY A 126 15.90 -4.61 12.34
C GLY A 126 14.78 -5.13 11.43
N MET A 127 15.12 -5.71 10.27
CA MET A 127 14.17 -6.26 9.31
C MET A 127 13.69 -7.63 9.76
N GLU A 128 12.43 -7.96 9.49
CA GLU A 128 11.95 -9.34 9.68
C GLU A 128 12.60 -10.26 8.63
N VAL A 129 13.10 -11.41 9.06
CA VAL A 129 13.61 -12.44 8.17
C VAL A 129 12.43 -13.15 7.53
N ARG A 130 12.21 -12.94 6.23
CA ARG A 130 11.08 -13.50 5.50
C ARG A 130 11.42 -13.67 4.02
N PRO A 131 11.09 -14.82 3.39
CA PRO A 131 11.30 -15.01 1.96
C PRO A 131 10.47 -14.00 1.15
N PRO A 132 10.98 -13.51 0.00
CA PRO A 132 10.18 -12.68 -0.91
C PRO A 132 8.89 -13.39 -1.32
N ALA A 133 7.81 -12.62 -1.42
CA ALA A 133 6.50 -13.08 -1.87
C ALA A 133 6.07 -12.32 -3.13
N THR A 134 5.09 -12.85 -3.87
CA THR A 134 4.42 -12.06 -4.91
C THR A 134 3.60 -10.94 -4.27
N ALA A 135 3.24 -9.89 -5.03
CA ALA A 135 2.43 -8.81 -4.48
C ALA A 135 1.05 -9.31 -4.00
N VAL A 136 0.44 -10.27 -4.71
CA VAL A 136 -0.83 -10.89 -4.31
C VAL A 136 -0.69 -11.64 -2.99
N ASP A 137 0.32 -12.51 -2.87
CA ASP A 137 0.54 -13.30 -1.65
C ASP A 137 0.87 -12.40 -0.47
N ALA A 138 1.68 -11.36 -0.69
CA ALA A 138 2.06 -10.41 0.32
C ALA A 138 0.82 -9.65 0.86
N LEU A 139 -0.06 -9.16 -0.02
CA LEU A 139 -1.29 -8.51 0.41
C LEU A 139 -2.19 -9.41 1.26
N GLN A 140 -2.31 -10.70 0.92
CA GLN A 140 -3.18 -11.62 1.66
C GLN A 140 -2.55 -12.12 2.97
N LEU A 141 -1.30 -12.58 2.93
CA LEU A 141 -0.64 -13.22 4.06
C LEU A 141 -0.08 -12.22 5.08
N ILE A 142 0.10 -10.96 4.67
CA ILE A 142 0.76 -9.94 5.48
C ILE A 142 -0.22 -8.81 5.77
N THR A 143 -0.54 -8.00 4.77
CA THR A 143 -1.34 -6.78 4.96
C THR A 143 -2.73 -7.13 5.50
N LEU A 144 -3.43 -8.06 4.85
CA LEU A 144 -4.78 -8.45 5.25
C LEU A 144 -4.80 -9.14 6.60
N ALA A 145 -3.87 -10.08 6.82
CA ALA A 145 -3.76 -10.80 8.09
C ALA A 145 -3.57 -9.83 9.27
N GLN A 146 -2.71 -8.81 9.11
CA GLN A 146 -2.44 -7.82 10.15
C GLN A 146 -3.57 -6.79 10.30
N ALA A 147 -4.05 -6.22 9.20
CA ALA A 147 -4.99 -5.10 9.22
C ALA A 147 -6.45 -5.53 9.43
N ARG A 148 -6.81 -6.75 9.02
CA ARG A 148 -8.21 -7.24 8.97
C ARG A 148 -8.41 -8.67 9.48
N GLY A 149 -7.37 -9.41 9.88
CA GLY A 149 -7.49 -10.82 10.25
C GLY A 149 -8.50 -11.13 11.37
N ASN A 150 -8.82 -10.15 12.21
CA ASN A 150 -9.82 -10.27 13.28
C ASN A 150 -11.23 -9.81 12.89
N ARG A 151 -11.48 -9.48 11.61
CA ARG A 151 -12.79 -9.02 11.15
C ARG A 151 -13.75 -10.21 10.94
N PRO A 152 -14.96 -10.16 11.51
CA PRO A 152 -15.95 -11.21 11.26
C PRO A 152 -16.30 -11.28 9.78
N LYS A 153 -16.59 -12.50 9.31
CA LYS A 153 -16.98 -12.77 7.91
C LYS A 153 -15.99 -12.25 6.86
N LEU A 154 -14.71 -12.10 7.22
CA LEU A 154 -13.68 -11.71 6.26
C LEU A 154 -13.60 -12.74 5.12
N GLN A 155 -13.72 -12.27 3.89
CA GLN A 155 -13.56 -13.07 2.68
C GLN A 155 -12.78 -12.27 1.64
N VAL A 156 -11.83 -12.93 0.98
CA VAL A 156 -11.22 -12.42 -0.25
C VAL A 156 -12.13 -12.79 -1.41
N ILE A 157 -12.70 -11.78 -2.07
CA ILE A 157 -13.65 -11.99 -3.18
C ILE A 157 -13.00 -11.83 -4.55
N HIS A 158 -11.87 -11.12 -4.63
CA HIS A 158 -11.06 -11.00 -5.85
C HIS A 158 -9.60 -10.74 -5.50
N ALA A 159 -8.67 -11.23 -6.32
CA ALA A 159 -7.25 -10.95 -6.20
C ALA A 159 -6.61 -10.95 -7.58
N GLU A 160 -5.77 -9.95 -7.86
CA GLU A 160 -5.24 -9.72 -9.20
C GLU A 160 -3.85 -9.08 -9.14
N ALA A 161 -2.94 -9.58 -9.98
CA ALA A 161 -1.66 -8.95 -10.22
C ALA A 161 -1.84 -7.72 -11.11
N LEU A 162 -1.23 -6.60 -10.69
CA LEU A 162 -1.23 -5.31 -11.36
C LEU A 162 0.21 -4.90 -11.70
N PRO A 163 0.86 -5.52 -12.70
CA PRO A 163 2.24 -5.19 -13.06
C PRO A 163 2.41 -3.72 -13.49
N GLY A 164 1.34 -3.09 -14.00
CA GLY A 164 1.33 -1.67 -14.34
C GLY A 164 1.43 -0.74 -13.12
N LEU A 165 1.01 -1.19 -11.93
CA LEU A 165 1.02 -0.39 -10.71
C LEU A 165 2.45 -0.09 -10.25
N ALA A 166 3.31 -1.12 -10.18
CA ALA A 166 4.72 -0.96 -9.80
C ALA A 166 5.43 0.05 -10.71
N LYS A 167 5.16 -0.01 -12.02
CA LYS A 167 5.70 0.96 -12.99
C LYS A 167 5.15 2.37 -12.77
N ALA A 168 3.86 2.52 -12.49
CA ALA A 168 3.21 3.82 -12.30
C ALA A 168 3.76 4.58 -11.08
N VAL A 169 4.16 3.86 -10.03
CA VAL A 169 4.74 4.46 -8.82
C VAL A 169 6.27 4.59 -8.87
N GLY A 170 6.90 4.08 -9.93
CA GLY A 170 8.36 4.14 -10.12
C GLY A 170 9.15 3.11 -9.29
N ALA A 171 8.47 2.07 -8.78
CA ALA A 171 9.09 1.00 -7.99
C ALA A 171 10.07 0.15 -8.83
N GLY A 172 10.99 -0.52 -8.15
CA GLY A 172 11.98 -1.40 -8.77
C GLY A 172 13.22 -0.69 -9.32
N ASN A 173 13.36 0.62 -9.07
CA ASN A 173 14.54 1.41 -9.42
C ASN A 173 15.53 1.53 -8.24
N LEU A 174 15.75 0.43 -7.51
CA LEU A 174 16.51 0.42 -6.25
C LEU A 174 18.03 0.24 -6.42
N GLY A 175 18.57 0.18 -7.64
CA GLY A 175 20.02 0.01 -7.83
C GLY A 175 20.55 0.34 -9.23
N GLU A 176 21.76 0.88 -9.25
CA GLU A 176 22.64 0.94 -10.42
C GLU A 176 23.76 -0.12 -10.25
N GLY A 177 24.19 -0.77 -11.32
CA GLY A 177 25.32 -1.71 -11.31
C GLY A 177 24.95 -3.19 -11.10
N TYR A 178 25.69 -3.92 -10.26
CA TYR A 178 25.61 -5.39 -10.09
C TYR A 178 24.44 -5.89 -9.22
N VAL A 179 23.46 -5.04 -8.94
CA VAL A 179 22.31 -5.36 -8.09
C VAL A 179 21.11 -5.61 -9.00
N GLN A 180 20.44 -6.74 -8.84
CA GLN A 180 19.22 -7.04 -9.60
C GLN A 180 18.00 -6.60 -8.79
N SER A 181 17.25 -5.62 -9.29
CA SER A 181 15.99 -5.21 -8.68
C SER A 181 14.79 -5.97 -9.24
N PHE A 182 13.70 -5.95 -8.48
CA PHE A 182 12.40 -6.44 -8.90
C PHE A 182 11.30 -5.57 -8.31
N ALA A 183 10.15 -5.53 -8.98
CA ALA A 183 8.94 -4.96 -8.45
C ALA A 183 7.71 -5.63 -9.09
N ASP A 184 6.66 -5.81 -8.30
CA ASP A 184 5.37 -6.34 -8.71
C ASP A 184 4.26 -5.60 -7.94
N GLY A 185 3.11 -5.41 -8.57
CA GLY A 185 1.96 -4.74 -7.98
C GLY A 185 0.78 -5.68 -7.92
N ALA A 186 -0.14 -5.46 -6.99
CA ALA A 186 -1.38 -6.22 -6.91
C ALA A 186 -2.52 -5.41 -6.30
N LYS A 187 -3.72 -5.94 -6.50
CA LYS A 187 -4.89 -5.57 -5.70
C LYS A 187 -5.63 -6.79 -5.20
N VAL A 188 -6.28 -6.64 -4.04
CA VAL A 188 -7.14 -7.65 -3.43
C VAL A 188 -8.43 -6.96 -2.99
N ARG A 189 -9.56 -7.52 -3.37
CA ARG A 189 -10.87 -7.09 -2.91
C ARG A 189 -11.39 -8.03 -1.86
N ILE A 190 -11.86 -7.47 -0.76
CA ILE A 190 -12.38 -8.19 0.39
C ILE A 190 -13.77 -7.72 0.77
N THR A 191 -14.48 -8.59 1.48
CA THR A 191 -15.69 -8.24 2.23
C THR A 191 -15.52 -8.67 3.68
N TYR A 192 -16.13 -7.94 4.60
CA TYR A 192 -16.15 -8.29 6.03
C TYR A 192 -17.25 -7.52 6.76
N GLU A 193 -17.49 -7.85 8.02
CA GLU A 193 -18.44 -7.13 8.87
C GLU A 193 -17.72 -6.13 9.79
N GLU A 194 -18.20 -4.88 9.82
CA GLU A 194 -17.77 -3.86 10.77
C GLU A 194 -19.01 -3.20 11.40
N GLY A 195 -19.18 -3.33 12.72
CA GLY A 195 -20.33 -2.75 13.42
C GLY A 195 -21.69 -3.26 12.93
N GLY A 196 -21.75 -4.50 12.44
CA GLY A 196 -22.96 -5.10 11.86
C GLY A 196 -23.24 -4.70 10.41
N ILE A 197 -22.38 -3.89 9.78
CA ILE A 197 -22.49 -3.48 8.39
C ILE A 197 -21.55 -4.33 7.54
N LEU A 198 -22.04 -4.85 6.42
CA LEU A 198 -21.21 -5.50 5.42
C LEU A 198 -20.43 -4.45 4.63
N MET A 199 -19.11 -4.55 4.76
CA MET A 199 -18.13 -3.68 4.14
C MET A 199 -17.53 -4.36 2.93
N GLU A 200 -17.10 -3.54 1.99
CA GLU A 200 -16.28 -3.93 0.86
C GLU A 200 -15.08 -3.00 0.78
N GLU A 201 -13.91 -3.60 0.56
CA GLU A 201 -12.64 -2.89 0.58
C GLU A 201 -11.74 -3.44 -0.52
N GLU A 202 -11.12 -2.54 -1.28
CA GLU A 202 -10.10 -2.88 -2.27
C GLU A 202 -8.76 -2.37 -1.79
N ILE A 203 -7.82 -3.29 -1.60
CA ILE A 203 -6.48 -3.06 -1.06
C ILE A 203 -5.49 -3.17 -2.20
N TYR A 204 -4.60 -2.20 -2.30
CA TYR A 204 -3.53 -2.11 -3.28
C TYR A 204 -2.18 -2.22 -2.58
N GLY A 205 -1.18 -2.71 -3.32
CA GLY A 205 0.17 -2.76 -2.81
C GLY A 205 1.20 -3.09 -3.88
N VAL A 206 2.44 -2.74 -3.59
CA VAL A 206 3.61 -3.06 -4.40
C VAL A 206 4.60 -3.83 -3.54
N VAL A 207 5.11 -4.92 -4.08
CA VAL A 207 6.29 -5.60 -3.56
C VAL A 207 7.47 -5.20 -4.43
N GLU A 208 8.52 -4.67 -3.82
CA GLU A 208 9.76 -4.37 -4.53
C GLU A 208 10.98 -4.78 -3.72
N GLY A 209 12.12 -4.95 -4.37
CA GLY A 209 13.33 -5.32 -3.67
C GLY A 209 14.53 -5.46 -4.57
N MET A 210 15.61 -5.93 -3.96
CA MET A 210 16.88 -6.09 -4.64
C MET A 210 17.62 -7.33 -4.17
N TYR A 211 18.19 -8.06 -5.13
CA TYR A 211 19.15 -9.13 -4.93
C TYR A 211 20.56 -8.56 -5.03
N PHE A 212 21.38 -8.80 -4.01
CA PHE A 212 22.79 -8.40 -4.03
C PHE A 212 23.70 -9.52 -3.51
N PRO A 213 24.76 -9.88 -4.25
CA PRO A 213 25.69 -10.90 -3.82
C PRO A 213 26.61 -10.35 -2.73
N ILE A 214 26.87 -11.17 -1.71
CA ILE A 214 27.92 -10.94 -0.71
C ILE A 214 28.96 -12.06 -0.82
N GLN A 215 30.22 -11.68 -0.96
CA GLN A 215 31.34 -12.59 -0.85
C GLN A 215 31.64 -12.88 0.61
N SER A 216 31.70 -14.16 0.97
CA SER A 216 32.07 -14.63 2.30
C SER A 216 33.18 -15.68 2.21
N MET A 217 33.75 -16.07 3.36
CA MET A 217 34.73 -17.15 3.41
C MET A 217 34.19 -18.52 2.95
N TYR A 218 32.87 -18.69 2.90
CA TYR A 218 32.20 -19.93 2.48
C TYR A 218 31.65 -19.86 1.04
N GLY A 219 32.03 -18.82 0.28
CA GLY A 219 31.56 -18.57 -1.08
C GLY A 219 30.63 -17.36 -1.17
N THR A 220 30.02 -17.21 -2.34
CA THR A 220 29.06 -16.12 -2.61
C THR A 220 27.68 -16.53 -2.11
N SER A 221 27.06 -15.69 -1.30
CA SER A 221 25.64 -15.81 -0.94
C SER A 221 24.85 -14.65 -1.54
N THR A 222 23.59 -14.87 -1.87
CA THR A 222 22.67 -13.82 -2.32
C THR A 222 21.84 -13.34 -1.15
N ASN A 223 21.89 -12.03 -0.89
CA ASN A 223 20.98 -11.38 0.04
C ASN A 223 19.87 -10.67 -0.72
N VAL A 224 18.72 -10.59 -0.08
CA VAL A 224 17.55 -9.86 -0.56
C VAL A 224 17.10 -8.92 0.52
N ILE A 225 16.95 -7.65 0.17
CA ILE A 225 16.13 -6.72 0.94
C ILE A 225 14.91 -6.44 0.08
N TRP A 226 13.73 -6.63 0.64
CA TRP A 226 12.48 -6.41 -0.07
C TRP A 226 11.46 -5.73 0.83
N TYR A 227 10.53 -5.04 0.20
CA TYR A 227 9.62 -4.13 0.82
C TYR A 227 8.20 -4.45 0.37
N MET A 228 7.26 -4.13 1.24
CA MET A 228 5.87 -3.91 0.85
C MET A 228 5.59 -2.44 0.99
N ASP A 229 5.48 -1.77 -0.15
CA ASP A 229 5.31 -0.34 -0.27
C ASP A 229 4.01 -0.03 -1.00
N TYR A 230 3.64 1.26 -1.00
CA TYR A 230 2.43 1.76 -1.66
C TYR A 230 1.17 1.02 -1.22
N LEU A 231 1.09 0.69 0.08
CA LEU A 231 -0.02 -0.04 0.67
C LEU A 231 -1.17 0.91 1.02
N PHE A 232 -2.30 0.77 0.35
CA PHE A 232 -3.49 1.55 0.65
C PHE A 232 -4.78 0.81 0.34
N SER A 233 -5.91 1.34 0.79
CA SER A 233 -7.23 0.80 0.50
C SER A 233 -8.28 1.88 0.31
N PHE A 234 -9.30 1.52 -0.46
CA PHE A 234 -10.58 2.21 -0.49
C PHE A 234 -11.64 1.29 0.11
N LYS A 235 -12.47 1.84 0.99
CA LYS A 235 -13.53 1.11 1.68
C LYS A 235 -14.86 1.81 1.51
N ALA A 236 -15.93 1.05 1.34
CA ALA A 236 -17.31 1.51 1.36
C ALA A 236 -18.24 0.39 1.88
N ARG A 237 -19.55 0.66 1.96
CA ARG A 237 -20.51 -0.44 2.15
C ARG A 237 -20.49 -1.36 0.93
N GLN A 238 -20.86 -2.61 1.13
CA GLN A 238 -20.92 -3.57 0.04
C GLN A 238 -21.79 -3.08 -1.14
N GLY A 239 -21.21 -3.07 -2.34
CA GLY A 239 -21.87 -2.58 -3.56
C GLY A 239 -21.87 -1.06 -3.73
N GLU A 240 -21.15 -0.33 -2.88
CA GLU A 240 -21.02 1.14 -2.97
C GLU A 240 -19.61 1.60 -3.36
N LEU A 241 -18.64 0.69 -3.49
CA LEU A 241 -17.24 1.03 -3.73
C LEU A 241 -17.05 1.75 -5.08
N GLU A 242 -17.77 1.35 -6.12
CA GLU A 242 -17.69 1.94 -7.47
C GLU A 242 -18.59 3.16 -7.69
N LYS A 243 -19.44 3.53 -6.74
CA LYS A 243 -20.40 4.63 -6.96
C LYS A 243 -19.73 5.98 -7.23
N HIS A 244 -18.45 6.11 -6.88
CA HIS A 244 -17.67 7.34 -7.01
C HIS A 244 -16.30 7.09 -7.67
N ALA A 245 -16.12 5.94 -8.33
CA ALA A 245 -14.88 5.57 -9.02
C ALA A 245 -14.73 6.28 -10.36
#